data_AF-A0A931YY36-F1
#
_entry.id   AF-A0A931YY36-F1
#
_cell.length_a   1.000
_cell.length_b   1.000
_cell.length_c   1.000
_cell.angle_alpha   90.00
_cell.angle_beta   90.00
_cell.angle_gamma   90.00
#
_symmetry.space_group_name_H-M   'P 1'
#
loop_
_entity.id
_entity.type
_entity.pdbx_description
1 polymer ?
#
loop_
_entity_poly.entity_id
_entity_poly.type
_entity_poly.pdbx_seq_one_letter_code
_entity_poly.pdbx_strand_id
1 'polypeptide(L)'
;NQHHRENGLTSAVISGKGGKTQVLGEDSDWIVLAVDMTGDGVKRQLWGQPYSADTFFSSKPVSKLVIRNGSFAADGRVFAPPGFRPIGATLSNIAGKTNRAIAFLDAQQRLQIWVDGSELWTSSTAVGGGFLRAEIVKQTDRAGRSFFFPIEPQPLSVDLDGDGVEEVVVPQNRVEGVLAVVYKGPAGLRLQSINSGHDGAITALGAIPSPTSPAILAAVVRFSNFLKTAGTTQIIMTAPD
;
A
#
# COMPACT_ATOMS: atom_id res chain seq x y z
N ASN A 1 -7.69 15.76 28.89
CA ASN A 1 -7.27 15.25 27.55
C ASN A 1 -7.32 13.72 27.46
N GLN A 2 -8.42 13.08 27.86
CA GLN A 2 -8.56 11.61 27.89
C GLN A 2 -9.63 11.07 26.91
N HIS A 3 -10.30 11.93 26.15
CA HIS A 3 -11.44 11.56 25.29
C HIS A 3 -11.11 11.21 23.82
N HIS A 4 -9.83 11.14 23.43
CA HIS A 4 -9.46 10.80 22.04
C HIS A 4 -9.16 9.31 21.80
N ARG A 5 -9.16 8.47 22.84
CA ARG A 5 -8.88 7.02 22.70
C ARG A 5 -10.04 6.22 22.11
N GLU A 6 -11.26 6.76 22.04
CA GLU A 6 -12.44 5.96 21.71
C GLU A 6 -12.88 6.01 20.24
N ASN A 7 -12.26 6.81 19.36
CA ASN A 7 -12.65 6.92 17.93
C ASN A 7 -11.46 6.95 16.93
N GLY A 8 -10.28 6.46 17.31
CA GLY A 8 -9.03 6.69 16.56
C GLY A 8 -8.50 5.52 15.73
N LEU A 9 -7.60 5.85 14.79
CA LEU A 9 -6.67 4.90 14.17
C LEU A 9 -5.60 4.51 15.20
N THR A 10 -5.28 3.21 15.28
CA THR A 10 -4.04 2.72 15.90
C THR A 10 -3.20 1.99 14.88
N SER A 11 -1.89 2.19 14.94
CA SER A 11 -0.92 1.53 14.09
C SER A 11 0.19 0.89 14.91
N ALA A 12 0.68 -0.26 14.43
CA ALA A 12 1.82 -0.96 14.99
C ALA A 12 2.85 -1.28 13.91
N VAL A 13 4.12 -1.33 14.29
CA VAL A 13 5.22 -1.81 13.45
C VAL A 13 5.79 -3.07 14.07
N ILE A 14 5.76 -4.15 13.31
CA ILE A 14 6.27 -5.46 13.70
C ILE A 14 7.51 -5.74 12.86
N SER A 15 8.56 -6.27 13.49
CA SER A 15 9.74 -6.78 12.80
C SER A 15 9.91 -8.28 13.02
N GLY A 16 10.55 -8.94 12.06
CA GLY A 16 11.05 -10.31 12.23
C GLY A 16 12.55 -10.30 12.45
N LYS A 17 13.03 -10.85 13.57
CA LYS A 17 14.46 -11.07 13.81
C LYS A 17 14.69 -12.47 14.38
N GLY A 18 15.54 -13.26 13.71
CA GLY A 18 15.87 -14.63 14.15
C GLY A 18 14.64 -15.56 14.23
N GLY A 19 13.72 -15.44 13.27
CA GLY A 19 12.49 -16.25 13.24
C GLY A 19 11.43 -15.87 14.28
N LYS A 20 11.65 -14.81 15.08
CA LYS A 20 10.68 -14.30 16.05
C LYS A 20 10.12 -12.97 15.58
N THR A 21 8.83 -12.78 15.77
CA THR A 21 8.16 -11.50 15.60
C THR A 21 8.33 -10.66 16.86
N GLN A 22 8.58 -9.37 16.69
CA GLN A 22 8.69 -8.39 17.76
C GLN A 22 7.96 -7.11 17.36
N VAL A 23 7.08 -6.63 18.22
CA VAL A 23 6.49 -5.29 18.12
C VAL A 23 7.58 -4.27 18.44
N LEU A 24 7.87 -3.38 17.50
CA LEU A 24 8.84 -2.30 17.69
C LEU A 24 8.17 -1.05 18.28
N GLY A 25 6.96 -0.74 17.83
CA GLY A 25 6.13 0.33 18.38
C GLY A 25 4.67 0.16 18.00
N GLU A 26 3.78 0.69 18.83
CA GLU A 26 2.33 0.54 18.72
C GLU A 26 1.58 1.78 19.24
N ASP A 27 0.24 1.74 19.24
CA ASP A 27 -0.64 2.77 19.80
C ASP A 27 -0.41 4.18 19.25
N SER A 28 -0.28 4.25 17.92
CA SER A 28 0.04 5.47 17.19
C SER A 28 -1.10 5.92 16.30
N ASP A 29 -1.38 7.22 16.30
CA ASP A 29 -2.30 7.87 15.36
C ASP A 29 -1.65 8.16 14.00
N TRP A 30 -0.50 7.57 13.71
CA TRP A 30 0.15 7.68 12.40
C TRP A 30 -0.32 6.56 11.48
N ILE A 31 -0.65 6.91 10.24
CA ILE A 31 -0.72 5.97 9.12
C ILE A 31 0.71 5.71 8.67
N VAL A 32 1.22 4.49 8.81
CA VAL A 32 2.64 4.16 8.65
C VAL A 32 2.93 3.33 7.39
N LEU A 33 4.11 3.52 6.81
CA LEU A 33 4.65 2.75 5.70
C LEU A 33 6.14 2.46 5.93
N ALA A 34 6.52 1.18 5.95
CA ALA A 34 7.92 0.78 5.97
C ALA A 34 8.47 0.74 4.53
N VAL A 35 9.59 1.42 4.29
CA VAL A 35 10.15 1.61 2.95
C VAL A 35 11.58 1.09 2.84
N ASP A 36 11.89 0.52 1.68
CA ASP A 36 13.25 0.17 1.26
C ASP A 36 13.77 1.24 0.30
N MET A 37 14.63 2.12 0.84
CA MET A 37 15.26 3.21 0.09
C MET A 37 16.50 2.73 -0.68
N THR A 38 17.01 1.54 -0.39
CA THR A 38 18.27 1.02 -0.94
C THR A 38 18.05 -0.03 -2.03
N GLY A 39 16.87 -0.63 -2.09
CA GLY A 39 16.53 -1.67 -3.06
C GLY A 39 17.17 -3.03 -2.74
N ASP A 40 17.61 -3.24 -1.49
CA ASP A 40 18.22 -4.50 -1.05
C ASP A 40 17.21 -5.44 -0.35
N GLY A 41 15.92 -5.11 -0.43
CA GLY A 41 14.81 -5.87 0.14
C GLY A 41 14.56 -5.58 1.62
N VAL A 42 15.39 -4.76 2.28
CA VAL A 42 15.27 -4.51 3.72
C VAL A 42 14.64 -3.13 3.97
N LYS A 43 13.44 -3.13 4.53
CA LYS A 43 12.69 -1.91 4.88
C LYS A 43 13.28 -1.26 6.15
N ARG A 44 14.19 -0.30 5.99
CA ARG A 44 14.92 0.34 7.11
C ARG A 44 14.36 1.69 7.54
N GLN A 45 13.55 2.33 6.70
CA GLN A 45 12.94 3.61 7.06
C GLN A 45 11.45 3.45 7.25
N LEU A 46 10.91 4.25 8.16
CA LEU A 46 9.49 4.35 8.41
C LEU A 46 9.01 5.73 7.98
N TRP A 47 8.01 5.78 7.12
CA TRP A 47 7.32 7.01 6.74
C TRP A 47 5.95 7.02 7.40
N GLY A 48 5.43 8.20 7.68
CA GLY A 48 4.13 8.34 8.30
C GLY A 48 3.41 9.61 7.93
N GLN A 49 2.09 9.49 7.87
CA GLN A 49 1.16 10.61 7.78
C GLN A 49 0.25 10.59 9.01
N PRO A 50 0.04 11.71 9.72
CA PRO A 50 -0.89 11.74 10.84
C PRO A 50 -2.31 11.38 10.39
N TYR A 51 -3.04 10.68 11.24
CA TYR A 51 -4.48 10.50 11.12
C TYR A 51 -5.20 11.85 11.27
N SER A 52 -6.34 11.97 10.60
CA SER A 52 -7.27 13.08 10.72
C SER A 52 -8.66 12.54 11.01
N ALA A 53 -9.27 12.93 12.13
CA ALA A 53 -10.66 12.60 12.41
C ALA A 53 -11.62 13.23 11.38
N ASP A 54 -11.17 14.21 10.60
CA ASP A 54 -12.02 14.85 9.61
C ASP A 54 -11.99 14.20 8.23
N THR A 55 -10.81 13.75 7.81
CA THR A 55 -10.51 13.35 6.44
C THR A 55 -9.82 12.00 6.32
N PHE A 56 -9.64 11.30 7.45
CA PHE A 56 -8.80 10.09 7.64
C PHE A 56 -7.32 10.33 7.38
N PHE A 57 -6.99 10.78 6.17
CA PHE A 57 -5.65 11.21 5.76
C PHE A 57 -5.47 12.70 6.07
N SER A 58 -4.49 13.06 6.90
CA SER A 58 -4.18 14.46 7.18
C SER A 58 -3.58 15.17 5.96
N SER A 59 -3.87 16.47 5.80
CA SER A 59 -3.17 17.34 4.84
C SER A 59 -1.74 17.70 5.27
N LYS A 60 -1.31 17.27 6.46
CA LYS A 60 0.06 17.48 6.94
C LYS A 60 1.07 16.72 6.07
N PRO A 61 2.30 17.25 5.91
CA PRO A 61 3.36 16.57 5.18
C PRO A 61 3.68 15.20 5.76
N VAL A 62 4.11 14.28 4.89
CA VAL A 62 4.62 12.98 5.30
C VAL A 62 5.95 13.18 6.03
N SER A 63 6.11 12.48 7.14
CA SER A 63 7.28 12.55 7.99
C SER A 63 8.06 11.25 7.94
N LYS A 64 9.39 11.36 8.05
CA LYS A 64 10.22 10.23 8.47
C LYS A 64 9.93 10.00 9.95
N LEU A 65 9.64 8.77 10.32
CA LEU A 65 9.37 8.35 11.68
C LEU A 65 10.56 7.57 12.24
N VAL A 66 10.79 7.76 13.54
CA VAL A 66 11.66 6.91 14.37
C VAL A 66 10.84 6.35 15.51
N ILE A 67 11.24 5.16 15.96
CA ILE A 67 10.63 4.50 17.11
C ILE A 67 11.54 4.75 18.31
N ARG A 68 11.02 5.40 19.35
CA ARG A 68 11.72 5.69 20.61
C ARG A 68 10.88 5.16 21.76
N ASN A 69 11.44 4.24 22.54
CA ASN A 69 10.77 3.64 23.70
C ASN A 69 9.37 3.07 23.37
N GLY A 70 9.22 2.42 22.21
CA GLY A 70 7.94 1.84 21.77
C GLY A 70 6.94 2.84 21.15
N SER A 71 7.28 4.13 21.09
CA SER A 71 6.42 5.17 20.50
C SER A 71 7.01 5.76 19.23
N PHE A 72 6.14 6.25 18.36
CA PHE A 72 6.53 6.89 17.10
C PHE A 72 6.81 8.38 17.32
N ALA A 73 7.89 8.87 16.74
CA ALA A 73 8.24 10.28 16.73
C ALA A 73 8.67 10.70 15.32
N ALA A 74 8.28 11.90 14.90
CA ALA A 74 8.78 12.47 13.66
C ALA A 74 10.27 12.86 13.80
N ASP A 75 11.07 12.50 12.79
CA ASP A 75 12.53 12.72 12.72
C ASP A 75 12.94 13.53 11.49
N GLY A 76 11.96 14.02 10.73
CA GLY A 76 12.20 14.81 9.53
C GLY A 76 11.02 14.76 8.58
N ARG A 77 11.07 15.57 7.52
CA ARG A 77 10.10 15.51 6.42
C ARG A 77 10.65 14.62 5.32
N VAL A 78 9.77 13.89 4.66
CA VAL A 78 10.08 13.20 3.40
C VAL A 78 9.36 13.93 2.29
N PHE A 79 9.99 13.97 1.11
CA PHE A 79 9.28 14.43 -0.07
C PHE A 79 8.26 13.36 -0.45
N ALA A 80 6.99 13.74 -0.48
CA ALA A 80 5.90 12.90 -0.94
C ALA A 80 5.17 13.64 -2.07
N PRO A 81 4.93 12.98 -3.21
CA PRO A 81 4.17 13.59 -4.31
C PRO A 81 2.78 14.08 -3.88
N PRO A 82 2.19 15.05 -4.62
CA PRO A 82 0.80 15.45 -4.40
C PRO A 82 -0.15 14.24 -4.42
N GLY A 83 -1.03 14.14 -3.43
CA GLY A 83 -2.00 13.05 -3.34
C GLY A 83 -1.44 11.73 -2.80
N PHE A 84 -0.13 11.64 -2.51
CA PHE A 84 0.47 10.48 -1.87
C PHE A 84 -0.22 10.15 -0.54
N ARG A 85 -0.44 8.85 -0.32
CA ARG A 85 -0.89 8.28 0.95
C ARG A 85 0.03 7.11 1.29
N PRO A 86 0.44 6.93 2.56
CA PRO A 86 1.27 5.78 2.93
C PRO A 86 0.56 4.44 2.66
N ILE A 87 -0.76 4.39 2.87
CA ILE A 87 -1.61 3.29 2.41
C ILE A 87 -1.76 3.39 0.89
N GLY A 88 -1.52 2.28 0.19
CA GLY A 88 -1.60 2.25 -1.27
C GLY A 88 -0.32 2.72 -1.97
N ALA A 89 0.82 2.76 -1.27
CA ALA A 89 2.11 3.13 -1.84
C ALA A 89 3.19 2.07 -1.64
N THR A 90 4.13 2.02 -2.58
CA THR A 90 5.35 1.21 -2.51
C THR A 90 6.53 1.96 -3.12
N LEU A 91 7.74 1.48 -2.85
CA LEU A 91 8.95 1.93 -3.56
C LEU A 91 9.38 0.85 -4.53
N SER A 92 9.86 1.26 -5.69
CA SER A 92 10.30 0.37 -6.76
C SER A 92 11.51 0.94 -7.50
N ASN A 93 12.42 0.12 -8.01
CA ASN A 93 13.45 0.55 -8.95
C ASN A 93 12.97 0.47 -10.42
N ILE A 94 11.66 0.45 -10.69
CA ILE A 94 11.08 0.41 -12.03
C ILE A 94 11.63 1.46 -13.01
N ALA A 95 12.14 2.59 -12.50
CA ALA A 95 12.77 3.63 -13.32
C ALA A 95 14.22 3.29 -13.75
N GLY A 96 14.85 2.30 -13.12
CA GLY A 96 16.22 1.82 -13.33
C GLY A 96 16.87 1.41 -12.01
N LYS A 97 17.87 0.53 -12.07
CA LYS A 97 18.50 -0.13 -10.91
C LYS A 97 19.03 0.79 -9.80
N THR A 98 19.39 2.02 -10.14
CA THR A 98 19.96 3.00 -9.19
C THR A 98 18.92 3.94 -8.59
N ASN A 99 17.69 3.97 -9.12
CA ASN A 99 16.69 4.95 -8.77
C ASN A 99 15.61 4.28 -7.93
N ARG A 100 15.06 4.99 -6.93
CA ARG A 100 13.86 4.54 -6.21
C ARG A 100 12.69 5.44 -6.60
N ALA A 101 11.78 4.87 -7.36
CA ALA A 101 10.50 5.47 -7.67
C ALA A 101 9.51 5.24 -6.52
N ILE A 102 8.63 6.21 -6.29
CA ILE A 102 7.46 6.07 -5.45
C ILE A 102 6.29 5.73 -6.36
N ALA A 103 5.70 4.55 -6.16
CA ALA A 103 4.50 4.11 -6.87
C ALA A 103 3.31 4.14 -5.91
N PHE A 104 2.25 4.88 -6.22
CA PHE A 104 1.10 5.02 -5.33
C PHE A 104 -0.21 5.24 -6.07
N LEU A 105 -1.33 4.96 -5.40
CA LEU A 105 -2.67 5.21 -5.92
C LEU A 105 -3.17 6.60 -5.53
N ASP A 106 -3.56 7.40 -6.53
CA ASP A 106 -4.18 8.70 -6.30
C ASP A 106 -5.66 8.57 -5.85
N ALA A 107 -6.29 9.69 -5.51
CA ALA A 107 -7.69 9.70 -5.08
C ALA A 107 -8.68 9.29 -6.18
N GLN A 108 -8.27 9.28 -7.45
CA GLN A 108 -9.04 8.81 -8.60
C GLN A 108 -8.72 7.35 -8.94
N GLN A 109 -7.98 6.66 -8.07
CA GLN A 109 -7.58 5.26 -8.24
C GLN A 109 -6.69 5.07 -9.47
N ARG A 110 -5.81 6.02 -9.80
CA ARG A 110 -4.77 5.81 -10.82
C ARG A 110 -3.44 5.57 -10.15
N LEU A 111 -2.67 4.64 -10.71
CA LEU A 111 -1.31 4.40 -10.26
C LEU A 111 -0.41 5.47 -10.86
N GLN A 112 0.27 6.22 -9.99
CA GLN A 112 1.28 7.19 -10.36
C GLN A 112 2.65 6.66 -9.97
N ILE A 113 3.65 6.95 -10.81
CA ILE A 113 5.05 6.62 -10.57
C ILE A 113 5.84 7.92 -10.62
N TRP A 114 6.50 8.24 -9.52
CA TRP A 114 7.28 9.46 -9.35
C TRP A 114 8.73 9.14 -9.05
N VAL A 115 9.64 9.90 -9.65
CA VAL A 115 11.09 9.77 -9.48
C VAL A 115 11.68 11.16 -9.28
N ASP A 116 12.56 11.32 -8.28
CA ASP A 116 13.27 12.56 -8.00
C ASP A 116 12.36 13.81 -7.94
N GLY A 117 11.16 13.63 -7.39
CA GLY A 117 10.18 14.69 -7.20
C GLY A 117 9.36 15.08 -8.43
N SER A 118 9.48 14.34 -9.53
CA SER A 118 8.70 14.55 -10.76
C SER A 118 7.86 13.33 -11.13
N GLU A 119 6.69 13.55 -11.72
CA GLU A 119 5.86 12.48 -12.26
C GLU A 119 6.56 11.87 -13.48
N LEU A 120 6.84 10.57 -13.42
CA LEU A 120 7.38 9.81 -14.54
C LEU A 120 6.25 9.24 -15.41
N TRP A 121 5.18 8.77 -14.77
CA TRP A 121 4.08 8.10 -15.46
C TRP A 121 2.83 8.01 -14.58
N THR A 122 1.67 8.03 -15.22
CA THR A 122 0.36 7.80 -14.59
C THR A 122 -0.47 6.83 -15.44
N SER A 123 -1.19 5.92 -14.80
CA SER A 123 -2.07 4.99 -15.49
C SER A 123 -3.23 5.73 -16.18
N SER A 124 -3.51 5.37 -17.43
CA SER A 124 -4.65 5.93 -18.18
C SER A 124 -6.01 5.43 -17.70
N THR A 125 -6.02 4.28 -17.03
CA THR A 125 -7.20 3.66 -16.42
C THR A 125 -7.06 3.60 -14.91
N ALA A 126 -8.19 3.49 -14.23
CA ALA A 126 -8.21 3.24 -12.80
C ALA A 126 -7.78 1.81 -12.48
N VAL A 127 -6.96 1.67 -11.45
CA VAL A 127 -6.47 0.45 -10.85
C VAL A 127 -6.64 0.54 -9.32
N GLY A 128 -6.31 -0.49 -8.57
CA GLY A 128 -6.68 -0.62 -7.16
C GLY A 128 -8.16 -0.98 -7.04
N GLY A 129 -8.89 -0.29 -6.16
CA GLY A 129 -10.28 -0.61 -5.87
C GLY A 129 -10.39 -1.45 -4.60
N GLY A 130 -9.93 -0.91 -3.49
CA GLY A 130 -10.10 -1.56 -2.19
C GLY A 130 -11.57 -1.78 -1.83
N PHE A 131 -11.90 -3.00 -1.40
CA PHE A 131 -13.18 -3.28 -0.72
C PHE A 131 -13.10 -3.01 0.79
N LEU A 132 -11.90 -2.73 1.29
CA LEU A 132 -11.67 -2.26 2.64
C LEU A 132 -12.01 -0.77 2.72
N ARG A 133 -12.76 -0.40 3.76
CA ARG A 133 -13.09 0.99 4.06
C ARG A 133 -12.80 1.24 5.53
N ALA A 134 -12.19 2.38 5.82
CA ALA A 134 -12.14 2.89 7.17
C ALA A 134 -13.39 3.72 7.44
N GLU A 135 -14.03 3.49 8.58
CA GLU A 135 -15.14 4.28 9.07
C GLU A 135 -14.65 5.29 10.10
N ILE A 136 -15.09 6.55 9.96
CA ILE A 136 -15.01 7.54 11.01
C ILE A 136 -16.42 7.94 11.41
N VAL A 137 -16.75 7.77 12.69
CA VAL A 137 -18.02 8.23 13.26
C VAL A 137 -17.82 9.63 13.84
N LYS A 138 -18.43 10.64 13.22
CA LYS A 138 -18.45 12.01 13.75
C LYS A 138 -19.70 12.22 14.59
N GLN A 139 -19.53 12.58 15.85
CA GLN A 139 -20.66 12.95 16.70
C GLN A 139 -21.25 14.27 16.22
N THR A 140 -22.58 14.31 16.04
CA THR A 140 -23.34 15.54 15.80
C THR A 140 -24.39 15.68 16.90
N ASP A 141 -24.94 16.88 17.11
CA ASP A 141 -25.89 17.19 18.20
C ASP A 141 -27.13 16.28 18.24
N ARG A 142 -27.43 15.54 17.17
CA ARG A 142 -28.60 14.65 17.07
C ARG A 142 -28.27 13.15 16.98
N ALA A 143 -27.06 12.78 16.53
CA ALA A 143 -26.56 11.40 16.42
C ALA A 143 -25.11 11.36 15.87
N GLY A 144 -24.44 10.22 15.97
CA GLY A 144 -23.22 9.95 15.22
C GLY A 144 -23.50 9.78 13.72
N ARG A 145 -22.67 10.38 12.85
CA ARG A 145 -22.70 10.20 11.39
C ARG A 145 -21.42 9.51 10.92
N SER A 146 -21.58 8.39 10.20
CA SER A 146 -20.48 7.63 9.63
C SER A 146 -19.98 8.23 8.31
N PHE A 147 -18.66 8.28 8.16
CA PHE A 147 -17.95 8.66 6.94
C PHE A 147 -17.00 7.52 6.57
N PHE A 148 -17.06 7.05 5.33
CA PHE A 148 -16.26 5.92 4.86
C PHE A 148 -15.17 6.37 3.90
N PHE A 149 -13.95 5.91 4.13
CA PHE A 149 -12.77 6.21 3.32
C PHE A 149 -12.22 4.91 2.73
N PRO A 150 -12.01 4.81 1.40
CA PRO A 150 -11.46 3.61 0.80
C PRO A 150 -10.01 3.40 1.25
N ILE A 151 -9.67 2.15 1.55
CA ILE A 151 -8.33 1.68 1.87
C ILE A 151 -7.84 0.89 0.67
N GLU A 152 -6.90 1.47 -0.06
CA GLU A 152 -6.38 0.83 -1.26
C GLU A 152 -5.41 -0.31 -0.91
N PRO A 153 -5.48 -1.45 -1.61
CA PRO A 153 -4.47 -2.49 -1.51
C PRO A 153 -3.11 -1.89 -1.85
N GLN A 154 -2.10 -2.22 -1.04
CA GLN A 154 -0.75 -1.76 -1.31
C GLN A 154 -0.22 -2.38 -2.61
N PRO A 155 0.27 -1.57 -3.58
CA PRO A 155 0.95 -2.12 -4.75
C PRO A 155 2.19 -2.93 -4.32
N LEU A 156 2.47 -3.98 -5.06
CA LEU A 156 3.64 -4.83 -4.85
C LEU A 156 4.72 -4.45 -5.85
N SER A 157 5.92 -4.16 -5.33
CA SER A 157 7.12 -4.01 -6.16
C SER A 157 7.88 -5.34 -6.13
N VAL A 158 8.16 -5.91 -7.29
CA VAL A 158 8.82 -7.21 -7.41
C VAL A 158 9.42 -7.38 -8.81
N ASP A 159 10.63 -7.92 -8.88
CA ASP A 159 11.30 -8.32 -10.14
C ASP A 159 10.70 -9.65 -10.62
N LEU A 160 9.83 -9.59 -11.63
CA LEU A 160 9.08 -10.74 -12.12
C LEU A 160 9.88 -11.62 -13.09
N ASP A 161 10.87 -11.06 -13.79
CA ASP A 161 11.62 -11.74 -14.84
C ASP A 161 13.11 -11.97 -14.54
N GLY A 162 13.58 -11.49 -13.40
CA GLY A 162 14.95 -11.68 -12.90
C GLY A 162 15.98 -10.74 -13.52
N ASP A 163 15.56 -9.67 -14.21
CA ASP A 163 16.48 -8.73 -14.85
C ASP A 163 17.09 -7.71 -13.87
N GLY A 164 16.63 -7.70 -12.61
CA GLY A 164 17.04 -6.79 -11.53
C GLY A 164 16.29 -5.46 -11.51
N VAL A 165 15.26 -5.28 -12.34
CA VAL A 165 14.32 -4.17 -12.34
C VAL A 165 12.96 -4.70 -11.87
N GLU A 166 12.37 -4.00 -10.91
CA GLU A 166 11.09 -4.38 -10.33
C GLU A 166 9.94 -3.90 -11.20
N GLU A 167 8.98 -4.78 -11.46
CA GLU A 167 7.63 -4.41 -11.85
C GLU A 167 6.81 -3.93 -10.66
N VAL A 168 5.78 -3.14 -10.97
CA VAL A 168 4.75 -2.76 -9.99
C VAL A 168 3.46 -3.49 -10.32
N VAL A 169 3.07 -4.41 -9.44
CA VAL A 169 1.81 -5.17 -9.51
C VAL A 169 0.76 -4.50 -8.63
N VAL A 170 -0.42 -4.27 -9.18
CA VAL A 170 -1.53 -3.64 -8.47
C VAL A 170 -2.85 -4.35 -8.80
N PRO A 171 -3.76 -4.56 -7.83
CA PRO A 171 -5.10 -5.08 -8.12
C PRO A 171 -5.86 -4.22 -9.13
N GLN A 172 -6.78 -4.79 -9.90
CA GLN A 172 -7.75 -4.05 -10.71
C GLN A 172 -9.17 -4.50 -10.36
N ASN A 173 -9.55 -4.32 -9.11
CA ASN A 173 -10.78 -4.85 -8.49
C ASN A 173 -12.11 -4.35 -9.07
N ARG A 174 -12.09 -3.48 -10.09
CA ARG A 174 -13.28 -3.19 -10.91
C ARG A 174 -13.73 -4.43 -11.69
N VAL A 175 -12.78 -5.31 -11.99
CA VAL A 175 -13.02 -6.65 -12.54
C VAL A 175 -12.36 -7.64 -11.58
N GLU A 176 -13.12 -8.57 -11.05
CA GLU A 176 -12.60 -9.57 -10.11
C GLU A 176 -11.52 -10.43 -10.79
N GLY A 177 -10.49 -10.80 -10.02
CA GLY A 177 -9.39 -11.62 -10.54
C GLY A 177 -8.43 -10.93 -11.50
N VAL A 178 -8.50 -9.61 -11.68
CA VAL A 178 -7.59 -8.89 -12.58
C VAL A 178 -6.50 -8.16 -11.81
N LEU A 179 -5.26 -8.32 -12.26
CA LEU A 179 -4.09 -7.56 -11.85
C LEU A 179 -3.65 -6.64 -12.99
N ALA A 180 -3.11 -5.48 -12.66
CA ALA A 180 -2.29 -4.69 -13.57
C ALA A 180 -0.82 -4.86 -13.18
N VAL A 181 0.01 -5.10 -14.18
CA VAL A 181 1.47 -5.11 -14.05
C VAL A 181 2.01 -3.92 -14.83
N VAL A 182 2.76 -3.06 -14.15
CA VAL A 182 3.51 -1.98 -14.78
C VAL A 182 4.96 -2.39 -14.88
N TYR A 183 5.51 -2.33 -16.09
CA TYR A 183 6.88 -2.71 -16.41
C TYR A 183 7.52 -1.67 -17.33
N LYS A 184 8.86 -1.66 -17.39
CA LYS A 184 9.63 -0.74 -18.25
C LYS A 184 9.99 -1.40 -19.58
N GLY A 185 9.31 -1.00 -20.65
CA GLY A 185 9.65 -1.43 -22.01
C GLY A 185 10.57 -0.44 -22.75
N PRO A 186 10.94 -0.74 -24.01
CA PRO A 186 11.81 0.13 -24.82
C PRO A 186 11.29 1.55 -25.05
N ALA A 187 9.96 1.72 -25.03
CA ALA A 187 9.28 3.01 -25.22
C ALA A 187 8.88 3.68 -23.89
N GLY A 188 9.37 3.18 -22.75
CA GLY A 188 9.00 3.65 -21.41
C GLY A 188 8.03 2.71 -20.69
N LEU A 189 7.38 3.23 -19.66
CA LEU A 189 6.50 2.47 -18.78
C LEU A 189 5.20 2.07 -19.48
N ARG A 190 4.79 0.81 -19.28
CA ARG A 190 3.57 0.24 -19.85
C ARG A 190 2.80 -0.48 -18.77
N LEU A 191 1.48 -0.45 -18.89
CA LEU A 191 0.57 -1.23 -18.05
C LEU A 191 -0.02 -2.37 -18.87
N GLN A 192 -0.01 -3.56 -18.30
CA GLN A 192 -0.68 -4.73 -18.84
C GLN A 192 -1.64 -5.31 -17.80
N SER A 193 -2.89 -5.51 -18.21
CA SER A 193 -3.87 -6.23 -17.41
C SER A 193 -3.69 -7.73 -17.61
N ILE A 194 -3.69 -8.48 -16.51
CA ILE A 194 -3.53 -9.93 -16.48
C ILE A 194 -4.68 -10.51 -15.65
N ASN A 195 -5.34 -11.53 -16.19
CA ASN A 195 -6.28 -12.32 -15.42
C ASN A 195 -5.49 -13.30 -14.54
N SER A 196 -5.60 -13.15 -13.22
CA SER A 196 -4.92 -14.02 -12.25
C SER A 196 -5.59 -15.40 -12.13
N GLY A 197 -6.74 -15.63 -12.78
CA GLY A 197 -7.50 -16.87 -12.72
C GLY A 197 -8.22 -17.09 -11.38
N HIS A 198 -8.39 -16.04 -10.59
CA HIS A 198 -9.04 -16.13 -9.28
C HIS A 198 -10.37 -15.40 -9.27
N ASP A 199 -11.42 -16.05 -8.78
CA ASP A 199 -12.67 -15.37 -8.49
C ASP A 199 -12.56 -14.62 -7.16
N GLY A 200 -12.86 -13.33 -7.17
CA GLY A 200 -12.90 -12.46 -6.01
C GLY A 200 -12.01 -11.22 -6.08
N ALA A 201 -12.01 -10.49 -4.98
CA ALA A 201 -11.34 -9.21 -4.82
C ALA A 201 -9.96 -9.36 -4.19
N ILE A 202 -8.94 -8.77 -4.78
CA ILE A 202 -7.58 -8.82 -4.24
C ILE A 202 -7.39 -7.66 -3.25
N THR A 203 -7.13 -7.99 -1.99
CA THR A 203 -7.06 -7.01 -0.88
C THR A 203 -5.66 -6.79 -0.36
N ALA A 204 -4.75 -7.73 -0.59
CA ALA A 204 -3.33 -7.58 -0.31
C ALA A 204 -2.50 -8.39 -1.31
N LEU A 205 -1.28 -7.93 -1.55
CA LEU A 205 -0.27 -8.58 -2.37
C LEU A 205 1.02 -8.76 -1.57
N GLY A 206 1.77 -9.81 -1.88
CA GLY A 206 3.10 -10.06 -1.35
C GLY A 206 3.92 -10.87 -2.34
N ALA A 207 5.21 -11.02 -2.08
CA ALA A 207 6.08 -11.89 -2.86
C ALA A 207 7.01 -12.68 -1.95
N ILE A 208 7.34 -13.90 -2.37
CA ILE A 208 8.50 -14.65 -1.90
C ILE A 208 9.59 -14.44 -2.95
N PRO A 209 10.65 -13.68 -2.65
CA PRO A 209 11.70 -13.38 -3.61
C PRO A 209 12.39 -14.64 -4.13
N SER A 210 12.76 -14.62 -5.40
CA SER A 210 13.52 -15.66 -6.09
C SER A 210 14.40 -15.00 -7.15
N PRO A 211 15.61 -15.51 -7.45
CA PRO A 211 16.48 -14.93 -8.47
C PRO A 211 15.94 -14.97 -9.89
N THR A 212 14.96 -15.85 -10.18
CA THR A 212 14.49 -16.11 -11.56
C THR A 212 12.99 -16.02 -11.73
N SER A 213 12.21 -16.35 -10.70
CA SER A 213 10.75 -16.29 -10.74
C SER A 213 10.20 -16.24 -9.32
N PRO A 214 9.80 -15.06 -8.82
CA PRO A 214 9.25 -14.92 -7.48
C PRO A 214 7.86 -15.57 -7.39
N ALA A 215 7.54 -16.13 -6.22
CA ALA A 215 6.16 -16.54 -5.96
C ALA A 215 5.35 -15.31 -5.51
N ILE A 216 4.24 -15.03 -6.17
CA ILE A 216 3.32 -13.95 -5.82
C ILE A 216 2.25 -14.49 -4.89
N LEU A 217 2.04 -13.79 -3.78
CA LEU A 217 1.01 -14.04 -2.78
C LEU A 217 -0.12 -13.02 -2.96
N ALA A 218 -1.36 -13.47 -2.96
CA ALA A 218 -2.54 -12.62 -3.02
C ALA A 218 -3.54 -13.02 -1.92
N ALA A 219 -4.02 -12.04 -1.17
CA ALA A 219 -5.18 -12.22 -0.29
C ALA A 219 -6.46 -11.89 -1.07
N VAL A 220 -7.24 -12.92 -1.38
CA VAL A 220 -8.46 -12.82 -2.21
C VAL A 220 -9.70 -12.98 -1.34
N VAL A 221 -10.60 -12.01 -1.40
CA VAL A 221 -11.90 -12.03 -0.72
C VAL A 221 -12.98 -12.43 -1.71
N ARG A 222 -13.65 -13.54 -1.45
CA ARG A 222 -14.83 -13.99 -2.19
C ARG A 222 -16.08 -13.56 -1.43
N PHE A 223 -16.79 -12.59 -1.99
CA PHE A 223 -18.02 -12.10 -1.37
C PHE A 223 -19.16 -13.10 -1.54
N SER A 224 -19.89 -13.35 -0.46
CA SER A 224 -21.04 -14.25 -0.44
C SER A 224 -22.37 -13.56 -0.76
N ASN A 225 -22.36 -12.22 -0.91
CA ASN A 225 -23.54 -11.42 -1.18
C ASN A 225 -23.28 -10.30 -2.20
N PHE A 226 -24.35 -9.84 -2.84
CA PHE A 226 -24.29 -8.79 -3.86
C PHE A 226 -23.79 -7.43 -3.33
N LEU A 227 -24.07 -7.15 -2.04
CA LEU A 227 -23.63 -5.91 -1.38
C LEU A 227 -22.15 -5.91 -0.98
N LYS A 228 -21.44 -7.02 -1.16
CA LYS A 228 -20.02 -7.22 -0.81
C LYS A 228 -19.69 -6.86 0.64
N THR A 229 -20.57 -7.25 1.57
CA THR A 229 -20.42 -6.98 3.01
C THR A 229 -19.97 -8.19 3.82
N ALA A 230 -20.02 -9.39 3.24
CA ALA A 230 -19.58 -10.63 3.86
C ALA A 230 -18.86 -11.49 2.83
N GLY A 231 -17.87 -12.26 3.26
CA GLY A 231 -17.09 -13.13 2.38
C GLY A 231 -16.08 -13.98 3.11
N THR A 232 -15.40 -14.84 2.36
CA THR A 232 -14.28 -15.64 2.84
C THR A 232 -12.98 -15.14 2.24
N THR A 233 -11.92 -15.11 3.05
CA THR A 233 -10.58 -14.75 2.58
C THR A 233 -9.79 -16.01 2.29
N GLN A 234 -9.13 -16.04 1.15
CA GLN A 234 -8.19 -17.08 0.75
C GLN A 234 -6.83 -16.44 0.47
N ILE A 235 -5.75 -17.10 0.90
CA ILE A 235 -4.40 -16.74 0.49
C ILE A 235 -4.03 -17.65 -0.66
N ILE A 236 -3.70 -17.06 -1.80
CA ILE A 236 -3.29 -17.78 -3.01
C ILE A 236 -1.84 -17.43 -3.30
N MET A 237 -1.07 -18.42 -3.75
CA MET A 237 0.33 -18.30 -4.09
C MET A 237 0.55 -18.85 -5.49
N THR A 238 1.30 -18.14 -6.33
CA THR A 238 1.78 -18.73 -7.58
C THR A 238 2.84 -19.78 -7.26
N ALA A 239 2.78 -20.92 -7.93
CA ALA A 239 3.88 -21.86 -7.89
C ALA A 239 5.03 -21.29 -8.76
N PRO A 240 6.28 -21.29 -8.29
CA PRO A 240 7.40 -21.16 -9.19
C PRO A 240 7.41 -22.39 -10.12
N ASP A 241 7.63 -22.15 -11.41
CA ASP A 241 7.85 -23.23 -12.39
C ASP A 241 9.16 -23.98 -12.12
#